data_AF-A0A836XGF7-F1
#
_entry.id   AF-A0A836XGF7-F1
#
_cell.length_a   1.000
_cell.length_b   1.000
_cell.length_c   1.000
_cell.angle_alpha   90.00
_cell.angle_beta   90.00
_cell.angle_gamma   90.00
#
_symmetry.space_group_name_H-M   'P 1'
#
loop_
_entity.id
_entity.type
_entity.pdbx_description
1 polymer ?
#
loop_
_entity_poly.entity_id
_entity_poly.type
_entity_poly.pdbx_seq_one_letter_code
_entity_poly.pdbx_strand_id
1 'polypeptide(L)' 'MNNIRNLLIFLFLLAVFMGAGPGLYLINPDPLDPKADFLAFGLPVIYVWGLCWYVVQFAVILYAYKHLWRADDDA' A
#
# COMPACT_ATOMS: atom_id res chain seq x y z
N MET A 1 -3.91 7.30 -23.24
CA MET A 1 -2.63 6.67 -22.79
C MET A 1 -1.98 7.36 -21.59
N ASN A 2 -1.77 8.69 -21.58
CA ASN A 2 -1.04 9.37 -20.48
C ASN A 2 -1.68 9.23 -19.08
N ASN A 3 -3.01 9.28 -18.98
CA ASN A 3 -3.69 9.24 -17.68
C ASN A 3 -3.58 7.87 -16.98
N ILE A 4 -3.57 6.78 -17.76
CA ILE A 4 -3.46 5.40 -17.24
C ILE A 4 -2.07 5.14 -16.69
N ARG A 5 -1.04 5.50 -17.47
CA ARG A 5 0.36 5.42 -17.04
C ARG A 5 0.58 6.21 -15.76
N ASN A 6 0.06 7.43 -15.68
CA ASN A 6 0.21 8.29 -14.51
C ASN A 6 -0.51 7.71 -13.27
N LEU A 7 -1.70 7.12 -13.46
CA LEU A 7 -2.43 6.43 -12.39
C LEU A 7 -1.65 5.23 -11.85
N LEU A 8 -1.11 4.38 -12.74
CA LEU A 8 -0.33 3.21 -12.32
C LEU A 8 0.96 3.60 -11.61
N ILE A 9 1.68 4.60 -12.12
CA ILE A 9 2.86 5.16 -11.45
C ILE A 9 2.49 5.67 -10.06
N PHE A 10 1.40 6.43 -9.94
CA PHE A 10 0.92 6.92 -8.65
C PHE A 10 0.60 5.79 -7.68
N LEU A 11 -0.17 4.78 -8.10
CA LEU A 11 -0.52 3.63 -7.27
C LEU A 11 0.70 2.82 -6.85
N PHE A 12 1.71 2.70 -7.74
CA PHE A 12 2.94 1.99 -7.43
C PHE A 12 3.80 2.75 -6.42
N LEU A 13 3.94 4.07 -6.57
CA LEU A 13 4.63 4.93 -5.60
C LEU A 13 3.91 4.90 -4.25
N LEU A 14 2.57 4.92 -4.25
CA LEU A 14 1.77 4.79 -3.05
C LEU A 14 1.98 3.42 -2.37
N ALA A 15 2.03 2.33 -3.14
CA ALA A 15 2.29 0.99 -2.61
C ALA A 15 3.71 0.84 -2.02
N VAL A 16 4.72 1.46 -2.64
CA VAL A 16 6.10 1.51 -2.12
C VAL A 16 6.15 2.32 -0.82
N PHE A 17 5.48 3.48 -0.80
CA PHE A 17 5.38 4.31 0.40
C PHE A 17 4.66 3.60 1.54
N MET A 18 3.54 2.93 1.26
CA MET A 18 2.75 2.20 2.26
C MET A 18 3.38 0.89 2.74
N GLY A 19 4.48 0.45 2.12
CA GLY A 19 5.23 -0.73 2.55
C GLY A 19 5.82 -0.62 3.95
N ALA A 20 6.77 -1.51 4.28
CA ALA A 20 7.24 -1.79 5.64
C ALA A 20 7.84 -0.61 6.45
N GLY A 21 7.94 0.61 5.90
CA GLY A 21 8.58 1.75 6.56
C GLY A 21 7.62 2.62 7.40
N PRO A 22 6.73 3.41 6.78
CA PRO A 22 6.00 4.46 7.49
C PRO A 22 5.00 3.98 8.54
N GLY A 23 4.37 2.82 8.32
CA GLY A 23 3.41 2.26 9.27
C GLY A 23 4.02 1.92 10.63
N LEU A 24 5.34 1.66 10.69
CA LEU A 24 6.04 1.37 11.93
C LEU A 24 6.06 2.57 12.89
N TYR A 25 6.16 3.78 12.33
CA TYR A 25 6.16 5.04 13.11
C TYR A 25 4.80 5.35 13.76
N LEU A 26 3.72 4.70 13.32
CA LEU A 26 2.40 4.83 13.96
C LEU A 26 2.35 4.16 15.34
N ILE A 27 3.22 3.18 15.57
CA ILE A 27 3.20 2.34 16.77
C ILE A 27 4.49 2.47 17.57
N ASN A 28 5.58 2.88 16.91
CA ASN A 28 6.84 3.22 17.53
C ASN A 28 7.44 4.48 16.85
N PRO A 29 7.15 5.68 17.37
CA PRO A 29 7.58 6.94 16.76
C PRO A 29 9.11 7.14 16.81
N ASP A 30 9.81 6.47 17.73
CA ASP A 30 11.28 6.45 17.79
C ASP A 30 11.81 5.00 17.70
N PRO A 31 12.21 4.55 16.50
CA PRO A 31 12.78 3.22 16.29
C PRO A 31 14.07 2.96 17.05
N LEU A 32 14.75 4.02 17.53
CA LEU A 32 16.00 3.94 18.26
C LEU A 32 15.78 4.01 19.78
N ASP A 33 14.54 4.17 20.25
CA ASP A 33 14.24 4.21 21.67
C ASP A 33 14.40 2.81 22.31
N PRO A 34 15.38 2.63 23.22
CA PRO A 34 15.56 1.36 23.93
C PRO A 34 14.42 1.07 24.92
N LYS A 35 13.52 2.03 25.19
CA LYS A 35 12.34 1.90 26.04
C LYS A 35 11.05 2.06 25.25
N ALA A 36 11.00 1.53 24.03
CA ALA A 36 9.81 1.59 23.19
C ALA A 36 8.54 1.20 23.97
N ASP A 37 7.55 2.10 23.98
CA ASP A 37 6.26 1.85 24.60
C ASP A 37 5.47 0.85 23.75
N PHE A 38 5.35 -0.38 24.25
CA PHE A 38 4.54 -1.41 23.60
C PHE A 38 3.05 -1.16 23.88
N LEU A 39 2.44 -0.30 23.06
CA LEU A 39 1.01 -0.04 23.11
C LEU A 39 0.24 -1.32 22.78
N ALA A 40 -0.74 -1.69 23.61
CA ALA A 40 -1.64 -2.82 23.34
C ALA A 40 -2.36 -2.67 21.98
N PHE A 41 -2.59 -1.42 21.55
CA PHE A 41 -3.18 -1.11 20.25
C PHE A 41 -2.16 -1.01 19.10
N GLY A 42 -0.85 -1.11 19.35
CA GLY A 42 0.16 -1.06 18.31
C GLY A 42 0.00 -2.20 17.29
N LEU A 43 -0.22 -3.43 17.75
CA LEU A 43 -0.43 -4.57 16.87
C LEU A 43 -1.69 -4.42 15.99
N PRO A 44 -2.88 -4.06 16.53
CA PRO A 44 -4.03 -3.69 15.71
C PRO A 44 -3.74 -2.58 14.68
N VAL A 45 -3.06 -1.50 15.08
CA VAL A 45 -2.78 -0.36 14.20
C VAL A 45 -1.92 -0.77 13.00
N ILE A 46 -0.87 -1.58 13.22
CA ILE A 46 -0.03 -2.05 12.11
C ILE A 46 -0.79 -3.02 11.19
N TYR A 47 -1.73 -3.81 11.71
CA TYR A 47 -2.59 -4.64 10.88
C TYR A 47 -3.55 -3.83 10.02
N VAL A 48 -4.15 -2.76 10.56
CA VAL A 48 -4.99 -1.84 9.75
C VAL A 48 -4.16 -1.18 8.66
N TRP A 49 -2.94 -0.74 8.98
CA TRP A 49 -2.00 -0.20 7.99
C TRP A 49 -1.70 -1.20 6.86
N GLY A 50 -1.36 -2.44 7.22
CA GLY A 50 -1.14 -3.52 6.26
C GLY A 50 -2.38 -3.85 5.42
N LEU A 51 -3.57 -3.82 6.00
CA LEU A 51 -4.82 -4.02 5.27
C LEU A 51 -5.05 -2.91 4.24
N CYS A 52 -4.81 -1.64 4.61
CA CYS A 52 -4.88 -0.52 3.68
C CYS A 52 -3.89 -0.69 2.52
N TRP A 53 -2.68 -1.20 2.79
CA TRP A 53 -1.71 -1.53 1.74
C TRP A 53 -2.22 -2.61 0.78
N TYR A 54 -2.82 -3.69 1.29
CA TYR A 54 -3.44 -4.71 0.44
C TYR A 54 -4.58 -4.18 -0.42
N VAL A 55 -5.37 -3.23 0.08
CA VAL A 55 -6.42 -2.57 -0.72
C VAL A 55 -5.83 -1.82 -1.91
N VAL A 56 -4.71 -1.11 -1.74
CA VAL A 56 -4.02 -0.43 -2.84
C VAL A 56 -3.51 -1.44 -3.88
N GLN A 57 -2.87 -2.52 -3.43
CA GLN A 57 -2.42 -3.60 -4.32
C GLN A 57 -3.57 -4.24 -5.10
N PHE A 58 -4.68 -4.51 -4.42
CA PHE A 58 -5.88 -5.08 -5.03
C PHE A 58 -6.49 -4.13 -6.07
N ALA A 59 -6.52 -2.82 -5.81
CA ALA A 59 -6.99 -1.82 -6.77
C ALA A 59 -6.14 -1.80 -8.05
N VAL A 60 -4.80 -1.94 -7.92
CA VAL A 60 -3.89 -2.06 -9.07
C VAL A 60 -4.22 -3.30 -9.91
N ILE A 61 -4.38 -4.46 -9.29
CA ILE A 61 -4.69 -5.73 -9.98
C ILE A 61 -6.06 -5.64 -10.67
N LEU A 62 -7.08 -5.15 -9.97
CA LEU A 62 -8.42 -4.98 -10.53
C LEU A 62 -8.41 -4.05 -11.74
N TYR A 63 -7.66 -2.95 -11.66
CA TYR A 63 -7.53 -2.01 -12.75
C TYR A 63 -6.84 -2.66 -13.96
N ALA A 64 -5.72 -3.35 -13.74
CA ALA A 64 -5.00 -4.06 -14.80
C ALA A 64 -5.88 -5.12 -15.48
N TYR A 65 -6.62 -5.90 -14.70
CA TYR A 65 -7.56 -6.89 -15.23
C TYR A 65 -8.62 -6.26 -16.13
N LYS A 66 -9.23 -5.15 -15.71
CA LYS A 66 -10.33 -4.53 -16.45
C LYS A 66 -9.89 -3.77 -17.71
N HIS A 67 -8.70 -3.19 -17.70
CA HIS A 67 -8.30 -2.19 -18.71
C HIS A 67 -7.05 -2.52 -19.51
N LEU A 68 -6.21 -3.46 -19.04
CA LEU A 68 -4.99 -3.85 -19.74
C LEU A 68 -5.11 -5.29 -20.25
N TRP A 69 -5.44 -6.24 -19.38
CA TRP A 69 -5.46 -7.66 -19.75
C TRP A 69 -6.67 -8.07 -20.59
N ARG A 70 -7.81 -7.39 -20.43
CA ARG A 70 -9.02 -7.65 -21.24
C ARG A 70 -9.04 -6.91 -22.58
N ALA A 71 -8.03 -6.10 -22.88
CA ALA A 71 -8.04 -5.26 -24.08
C ALA A 71 -7.62 -6.00 -25.36
N ASP A 72 -7.02 -7.20 -25.24
CA ASP A 72 -6.40 -7.90 -26.38
C ASP A 72 -7.12 -9.19 -26.83
N ASP A 73 -8.31 -9.52 -26.29
CA ASP A 73 -9.03 -10.76 -26.67
C ASP A 73 -10.12 -10.56 -27.76
N ASP A 74 -10.33 -9.34 -28.27
CA ASP A 74 -11.39 -9.02 -29.26
C ASP A 74 -10.86 -8.42 -30.58
N ALA A 75 -9.76 -8.92 -31.14
CA ALA A 75 -9.33 -8.59 -32.52
C ALA A 75 -8.70 -9.77 -33.28
#